data_AF-A0A2P5XSW4-F1
#
_entry.id   AF-A0A2P5XSW4-F1
#
_cell.length_a   1.000
_cell.length_b   1.000
_cell.length_c   1.000
_cell.angle_alpha   90.00
_cell.angle_beta   90.00
_cell.angle_gamma   90.00
#
_symmetry.space_group_name_H-M   'P 1'
#
loop_
_entity.id
_entity.type
_entity.pdbx_description
1 polymer ?
#
loop_
_entity_poly.entity_id
_entity_poly.type
_entity_poly.pdbx_seq_one_letter_code
_entity_poly.pdbx_strand_id
1 'polypeptide(L)'
;MKPVFDVPFELIDLQKFDYALEGVSFQQLIRMPNAVYASTSDSAEATAYLAVEDFLHATVKGLWEAFWSQDEPMPFSVACLYKENLKFYQAENAIASGRLGSLCASGVLLKNPRHPHGKWDNLLELALLRPGIQSLVGESEQQPSLHVLGEALFYALRMLISRRLSRQNLPLSSNSAFVLLVDSQYGGVVKVEGDVNKMDFDVNNVYKCAAEWIQRHARIAVSPVDRIWNKLGNANWGDIGALQFAGLPKHSIEDLAADHGCRLQTRRLERQLGDTRVNGSGLFRFQQHGVSPEIVEVQDESVKLESESLKQEVGSVLWLEDSNWERGYHINQIRSNGELPYYIASPVEDPGKSLFLYVGSHPSQLEPAWEDMNLWYLVQRQTKVLTIMKQKGLSGKYLPQLSASGRIIHPGQCRRPSSGGNCDHPWCGTPILVTSPVGETVADMVSEGHFGVDEAIRCCHDCLSALSTASSEGIRHGDIRPENVICVRSGESRPYFVLIGWGHAILEDRDRPAMNLHFSSTYALQEGKLCSASDAESLVYMLYFACGGAFPDLDSVEGELQWRETSWSRRLIQQKLGDVSTVLKAFADYVDSLCGTPYPMDYDIWLRRFKRSIREEDHGKEIDASV
;
A
#
# COMPACT_ATOMS: atom_id res chain seq x y z
N MET A 1 34.54 22.09 15.73
CA MET A 1 34.27 23.53 15.61
C MET A 1 33.02 23.85 16.41
N LYS A 2 32.91 25.04 17.02
CA LYS A 2 31.63 25.47 17.60
C LYS A 2 30.72 25.91 16.44
N PRO A 3 29.43 25.50 16.41
CA PRO A 3 28.53 25.92 15.37
C PRO A 3 28.36 27.44 15.37
N VAL A 4 28.18 28.04 14.18
CA VAL A 4 28.04 29.49 13.99
C VAL A 4 26.72 30.02 14.59
N PHE A 5 25.69 29.18 14.61
CA PHE A 5 24.38 29.46 15.20
C PHE A 5 24.07 28.47 16.31
N ASP A 6 23.30 28.90 17.30
CA ASP A 6 22.68 27.99 18.27
C ASP A 6 21.69 27.06 17.54
N VAL A 7 21.49 25.85 18.08
CA VAL A 7 20.41 24.96 17.61
C VAL A 7 19.06 25.39 18.19
N PRO A 8 17.96 25.26 17.42
CA PRO A 8 16.64 25.71 17.86
C PRO A 8 16.05 24.87 19.00
N PHE A 9 16.47 23.61 19.10
CA PHE A 9 15.99 22.63 20.06
C PHE A 9 17.18 21.88 20.68
N GLU A 10 17.05 21.50 21.94
CA GLU A 10 18.04 20.66 22.61
C GLU A 10 17.88 19.21 22.14
N LEU A 11 19.00 18.51 21.88
CA LEU A 11 18.99 17.14 21.37
C LEU A 11 18.18 16.18 22.27
N ILE A 12 18.25 16.38 23.58
CA ILE A 12 17.54 15.56 24.56
C ILE A 12 16.02 15.74 24.42
N ASP A 13 15.56 16.95 24.11
CA ASP A 13 14.13 17.24 23.96
C ASP A 13 13.60 16.64 22.65
N LEU A 14 14.39 16.67 21.58
CA LEU A 14 14.09 15.99 20.32
C LEU A 14 14.01 14.47 20.49
N GLN A 15 14.96 13.87 21.21
CA GLN A 15 14.95 12.43 21.47
C GLN A 15 13.72 12.00 22.28
N LYS A 16 13.32 12.80 23.28
CA LYS A 16 12.09 12.56 24.03
C LYS A 16 10.85 12.71 23.16
N PHE A 17 10.84 13.71 22.27
CA PHE A 17 9.76 13.96 21.35
C PHE A 17 9.60 12.83 20.33
N ASP A 18 10.69 12.39 19.71
CA ASP A 18 10.72 11.23 18.80
C ASP A 18 10.24 9.95 19.51
N TYR A 19 10.73 9.71 20.73
CA TYR A 19 10.30 8.58 21.55
C TYR A 19 8.81 8.62 21.87
N ALA A 20 8.25 9.79 22.19
CA ALA A 20 6.82 9.96 22.42
C ALA A 20 5.99 9.66 21.16
N LEU A 21 6.50 9.96 19.96
CA LEU A 21 5.79 9.84 18.70
C LEU A 21 5.94 8.50 17.97
N GLU A 22 6.93 7.68 18.30
CA GLU A 22 7.17 6.38 17.66
C GLU A 22 5.93 5.45 17.66
N GLY A 23 5.03 5.62 18.64
CA GLY A 23 3.73 4.96 18.78
C GLY A 23 2.48 5.74 18.32
N VAL A 24 2.59 6.97 17.80
CA VAL A 24 1.47 7.81 17.30
C VAL A 24 1.14 7.59 15.82
N SER A 25 -0.09 7.20 15.48
CA SER A 25 -0.48 7.01 14.08
C SER A 25 -0.57 8.36 13.35
N PHE A 26 0.21 8.53 12.28
CA PHE A 26 0.08 9.68 11.38
C PHE A 26 -0.70 9.26 10.13
N GLN A 27 -1.49 10.19 9.57
CA GLN A 27 -2.14 9.96 8.29
C GLN A 27 -1.11 9.61 7.22
N GLN A 28 -1.45 8.62 6.39
CA GLN A 28 -0.62 8.26 5.24
C GLN A 28 -0.59 9.42 4.24
N LEU A 29 0.61 9.77 3.77
CA LEU A 29 0.79 10.83 2.78
C LEU A 29 0.17 10.40 1.45
N ILE A 30 -0.66 11.28 0.86
CA ILE A 30 -1.30 11.05 -0.44
C ILE A 30 -0.28 11.19 -1.58
N ARG A 31 0.71 12.09 -1.43
CA ARG A 31 1.75 12.37 -2.43
C ARG A 31 3.12 12.38 -1.77
N MET A 32 4.08 11.72 -2.43
CA MET A 32 5.48 11.63 -1.97
C MET A 32 6.38 12.51 -2.83
N PRO A 33 7.28 13.34 -2.25
CA PRO A 33 8.30 14.03 -3.02
C PRO A 33 9.34 13.00 -3.47
N ASN A 34 9.40 12.70 -4.77
CA ASN A 34 10.32 11.69 -5.30
C ASN A 34 11.62 12.33 -5.80
N ALA A 35 12.76 11.92 -5.24
CA ALA A 35 14.09 12.37 -5.63
C ALA A 35 14.61 11.74 -6.94
N VAL A 36 14.05 10.60 -7.36
CA VAL A 36 14.59 9.78 -8.46
C VAL A 36 14.26 10.35 -9.85
N TYR A 37 13.35 11.34 -9.93
CA TYR A 37 12.92 11.97 -11.18
C TYR A 37 13.06 13.51 -11.17
N ALA A 38 14.10 14.04 -10.52
CA ALA A 38 14.41 15.47 -10.56
C ALA A 38 14.98 15.90 -11.94
N SER A 39 14.16 15.72 -12.99
CA SER A 39 14.25 16.57 -14.17
C SER A 39 13.71 17.94 -13.79
N THR A 40 14.35 19.00 -14.27
CA THR A 40 13.94 20.40 -14.09
C THR A 40 12.69 20.72 -14.91
N SER A 41 11.60 19.99 -14.67
CA SER A 41 10.31 20.20 -15.33
C SER A 41 9.31 20.81 -14.34
N ASP A 42 8.45 21.70 -14.84
CA ASP A 42 7.37 22.32 -14.07
C ASP A 42 6.47 21.26 -13.40
N SER A 43 6.34 20.07 -14.00
CA SER A 43 5.59 18.96 -13.41
C SER A 43 6.22 18.41 -12.11
N ALA A 44 7.55 18.41 -12.01
CA ALA A 44 8.26 17.93 -10.81
C ALA A 44 8.16 18.95 -9.67
N GLU A 45 8.26 20.25 -9.98
CA GLU A 45 8.09 21.33 -9.01
C GLU A 45 6.65 21.41 -8.48
N ALA A 46 5.64 21.21 -9.34
CA ALA A 46 4.23 21.12 -8.93
C ALA A 46 3.97 19.98 -7.95
N THR A 47 4.59 18.82 -8.21
CA THR A 47 4.45 17.64 -7.34
C THR A 47 5.11 17.87 -5.98
N ALA A 48 6.22 18.60 -5.93
CA ALA A 48 6.92 18.92 -4.69
C ALA A 48 6.10 19.86 -3.79
N TYR A 49 5.45 20.90 -4.33
CA TYR A 49 4.59 21.78 -3.54
C TYR A 49 3.36 21.05 -2.97
N LEU A 50 2.73 20.18 -3.75
CA LEU A 50 1.61 19.35 -3.29
C LEU A 50 2.04 18.37 -2.20
N ALA A 51 3.21 17.74 -2.35
CA ALA A 51 3.74 16.81 -1.36
C ALA A 51 4.11 17.51 -0.03
N VAL A 52 4.62 18.74 -0.09
CA VAL A 52 4.88 19.55 1.12
C VAL A 52 3.56 19.98 1.79
N GLU A 53 2.53 20.32 1.02
CA GLU A 53 1.19 20.63 1.57
C GLU A 53 0.58 19.40 2.29
N ASP A 54 0.62 18.23 1.64
CA ASP A 54 0.15 16.97 2.21
C ASP A 54 0.95 16.57 3.46
N PHE A 55 2.28 16.77 3.44
CA PHE A 55 3.16 16.54 4.58
C PHE A 55 2.77 17.41 5.78
N LEU A 56 2.73 18.73 5.61
CA LEU A 56 2.35 19.65 6.68
C LEU A 56 0.96 19.33 7.23
N HIS A 57 0.01 18.98 6.36
CA HIS A 57 -1.34 18.63 6.78
C HIS A 57 -1.35 17.37 7.66
N ALA A 58 -0.70 16.30 7.21
CA ALA A 58 -0.61 15.04 7.96
C ALA A 58 0.10 15.22 9.31
N THR A 59 1.19 16.01 9.33
CA THR A 59 1.95 16.29 10.56
C THR A 59 1.12 17.06 11.57
N VAL A 60 0.52 18.19 11.14
CA VAL A 60 -0.26 19.04 12.05
C VAL A 60 -1.48 18.31 12.59
N LYS A 61 -2.12 17.47 11.75
CA LYS A 61 -3.26 16.66 12.19
C LYS A 61 -2.85 15.60 13.21
N GLY A 62 -1.82 14.81 12.92
CA GLY A 62 -1.38 13.76 13.84
C GLY A 62 -0.88 14.32 15.18
N LEU A 63 -0.19 15.46 15.17
CA LEU A 63 0.23 16.12 16.41
C LEU A 63 -0.95 16.71 17.19
N TRP A 64 -1.94 17.28 16.51
CA TRP A 64 -3.16 17.76 17.16
C TRP A 64 -3.92 16.62 17.85
N GLU A 65 -4.09 15.49 17.16
CA GLU A 65 -4.77 14.31 17.68
C GLU A 65 -4.00 13.68 18.86
N ALA A 66 -2.66 13.69 18.83
CA ALA A 66 -1.83 13.11 19.88
C ALA A 66 -1.74 13.96 21.15
N PHE A 67 -1.60 15.29 21.01
CA PHE A 67 -1.31 16.17 22.14
C PHE A 67 -2.53 16.97 22.64
N TRP A 68 -3.53 17.24 21.80
CA TRP A 68 -4.67 18.09 22.16
C TRP A 68 -6.00 17.34 22.18
N SER A 69 -6.46 16.76 21.07
CA SER A 69 -7.75 16.07 21.04
C SER A 69 -7.97 15.30 19.74
N GLN A 70 -8.48 14.07 19.86
CA GLN A 70 -9.00 13.32 18.70
C GLN A 70 -10.41 13.80 18.28
N ASP A 71 -11.24 14.23 19.25
CA ASP A 71 -12.66 14.56 19.00
C ASP A 71 -12.91 16.01 18.57
N GLU A 72 -11.92 16.90 18.68
CA GLU A 72 -12.09 18.32 18.35
C GLU A 72 -11.54 18.63 16.96
N PRO A 73 -12.26 19.41 16.14
CA PRO A 73 -11.82 19.72 14.78
C PRO A 73 -10.51 20.48 14.81
N MET A 74 -9.51 19.99 14.06
CA MET A 74 -8.20 20.62 13.95
C MET A 74 -8.34 22.11 13.57
N PRO A 75 -7.82 23.05 14.39
CA PRO A 75 -8.01 24.48 14.21
C PRO A 75 -7.10 25.07 13.12
N PHE A 76 -6.35 24.23 12.41
CA PHE A 76 -5.34 24.64 11.44
C PHE A 76 -5.77 24.33 10.00
N SER A 77 -5.21 25.08 9.05
CA SER A 77 -5.32 24.87 7.61
C SER A 77 -3.96 25.06 6.97
N VAL A 78 -3.65 24.28 5.94
CA VAL A 78 -2.42 24.44 5.15
C VAL A 78 -2.73 25.15 3.85
N ALA A 79 -1.87 26.07 3.42
CA ALA A 79 -2.01 26.75 2.13
C ALA A 79 -0.66 27.28 1.61
N CYS A 80 -0.50 27.38 0.30
CA CYS A 80 0.70 27.89 -0.35
C CYS A 80 0.73 29.41 -0.48
N LEU A 81 1.88 30.00 -0.23
CA LEU A 81 2.17 31.41 -0.39
C LEU A 81 2.52 31.73 -1.85
N TYR A 82 1.85 32.74 -2.40
CA TYR A 82 2.12 33.27 -3.73
C TYR A 82 3.02 34.49 -3.65
N LYS A 83 4.13 34.46 -4.38
CA LYS A 83 5.17 35.50 -4.39
C LYS A 83 4.66 36.87 -4.84
N GLU A 84 3.78 36.90 -5.85
CA GLU A 84 3.32 38.14 -6.49
C GLU A 84 2.45 39.01 -5.60
N ASN A 85 1.54 38.38 -4.83
CA ASN A 85 0.56 39.09 -4.02
C ASN A 85 0.69 38.80 -2.52
N LEU A 86 1.59 37.88 -2.15
CA LEU A 86 1.90 37.48 -0.78
C LEU A 86 0.65 37.01 -0.02
N LYS A 87 -0.26 36.35 -0.73
CA LYS A 87 -1.48 35.73 -0.21
C LYS A 87 -1.38 34.20 -0.25
N PHE A 88 -2.24 33.55 0.53
CA PHE A 88 -2.29 32.10 0.65
C PHE A 88 -3.43 31.52 -0.19
N TYR A 89 -3.13 30.48 -0.96
CA TYR A 89 -4.10 29.68 -1.73
C TYR A 89 -3.66 28.23 -1.74
N GLN A 90 -4.58 27.30 -2.00
CA GLN A 90 -4.21 25.89 -2.19
C GLN A 90 -3.32 25.70 -3.43
N ALA A 91 -2.36 24.77 -3.35
CA ALA A 91 -1.45 24.47 -4.45
C ALA A 91 -2.20 24.03 -5.72
N GLU A 92 -3.27 23.25 -5.58
CA GLU A 92 -4.07 22.75 -6.70
C GLU A 92 -4.63 23.89 -7.56
N ASN A 93 -5.08 24.99 -6.94
CA ASN A 93 -5.56 26.17 -7.64
C ASN A 93 -4.44 26.91 -8.40
N ALA A 94 -3.21 26.87 -7.89
CA ALA A 94 -2.03 27.44 -8.54
C ALA A 94 -1.67 26.67 -9.80
N ILE A 95 -1.64 25.34 -9.66
CA ILE A 95 -1.27 24.40 -10.70
C ILE A 95 -2.34 24.42 -11.81
N ALA A 96 -3.62 24.36 -11.44
CA ALA A 96 -4.73 24.43 -12.39
C ALA A 96 -4.80 25.76 -13.16
N SER A 97 -4.29 26.86 -12.57
CA SER A 97 -4.23 28.17 -13.22
C SER A 97 -2.87 28.48 -13.90
N GLY A 98 -1.96 27.51 -13.98
CA GLY A 98 -0.67 27.67 -14.64
C GLY A 98 0.30 28.63 -13.95
N ARG A 99 0.09 28.93 -12.65
CA ARG A 99 0.87 29.91 -11.87
C ARG A 99 1.86 29.24 -10.91
N LEU A 100 2.45 28.13 -11.34
CA LEU A 100 3.38 27.35 -10.52
C LEU A 100 4.62 28.17 -10.10
N GLY A 101 5.24 28.89 -11.04
CA GLY A 101 6.41 29.73 -10.77
C GLY A 101 6.14 30.92 -9.84
N SER A 102 4.86 31.17 -9.52
CA SER A 102 4.44 32.19 -8.56
C SER A 102 4.35 31.63 -7.13
N LEU A 103 4.45 30.32 -6.90
CA LEU A 103 4.52 29.72 -5.56
C LEU A 103 5.91 29.92 -4.95
N CYS A 104 5.97 30.20 -3.65
CA CYS A 104 7.26 30.38 -2.97
C CYS A 104 7.41 29.68 -1.63
N ALA A 105 6.32 29.26 -0.98
CA ALA A 105 6.32 28.60 0.33
C ALA A 105 4.97 27.92 0.62
N SER A 106 4.90 27.08 1.66
CA SER A 106 3.65 26.51 2.20
C SER A 106 3.53 26.84 3.69
N GLY A 107 2.37 27.31 4.13
CA GLY A 107 2.16 27.80 5.49
C GLY A 107 1.13 26.99 6.26
N VAL A 108 1.36 26.81 7.55
CA VAL A 108 0.36 26.32 8.52
C VAL A 108 -0.32 27.52 9.15
N LEU A 109 -1.62 27.67 8.95
CA LEU A 109 -2.39 28.82 9.40
C LEU A 109 -3.48 28.41 10.39
N LEU A 110 -3.76 29.27 11.37
CA LEU A 110 -4.96 29.16 12.18
C LEU A 110 -6.20 29.46 11.33
N LYS A 111 -7.19 28.55 11.36
CA LYS A 111 -8.49 28.73 10.70
C LYS A 111 -9.18 29.95 11.27
N ASN A 112 -9.48 30.90 10.39
CA ASN A 112 -10.23 32.10 10.76
C ASN A 112 -11.47 32.20 9.87
N PRO A 113 -12.69 32.02 10.40
CA PRO A 113 -13.92 32.04 9.60
C PRO A 113 -14.17 33.40 8.93
N ARG A 114 -13.57 34.49 9.43
CA ARG A 114 -13.65 35.82 8.78
C ARG A 114 -12.70 35.97 7.60
N HIS A 115 -11.65 35.14 7.54
CA HIS A 115 -10.59 35.21 6.54
C HIS A 115 -10.20 33.80 6.08
N PRO A 116 -11.04 33.16 5.24
CA PRO A 116 -10.83 31.77 4.82
C PRO A 116 -9.57 31.58 3.96
N HIS A 117 -9.09 32.65 3.29
CA HIS A 117 -7.86 32.63 2.49
C HIS A 117 -6.59 32.83 3.30
N GLY A 118 -6.67 32.84 4.64
CA GLY A 118 -5.51 33.01 5.51
C GLY A 118 -4.94 34.44 5.52
N LYS A 119 -4.25 34.79 6.60
CA LYS A 119 -3.52 36.05 6.75
C LYS A 119 -2.18 35.78 7.44
N TRP A 120 -1.24 36.70 7.25
CA TRP A 120 0.09 36.62 7.85
C TRP A 120 0.10 36.58 9.38
N ASP A 121 -0.90 37.20 10.03
CA ASP A 121 -1.06 37.14 11.47
C ASP A 121 -1.57 35.79 11.97
N ASN A 122 -2.24 35.00 11.13
CA ASN A 122 -2.70 33.65 11.45
C ASN A 122 -1.63 32.59 11.18
N LEU A 123 -0.49 32.96 10.58
CA LEU A 123 0.57 32.02 10.19
C LEU A 123 1.32 31.55 11.44
N LEU A 124 1.39 30.24 11.63
CA LEU A 124 2.11 29.58 12.72
C LEU A 124 3.53 29.25 12.28
N GLU A 125 3.64 28.59 11.14
CA GLU A 125 4.90 28.17 10.54
C GLU A 125 4.85 28.30 9.02
N LEU A 126 6.04 28.43 8.43
CA LEU A 126 6.22 28.56 6.99
C LEU A 126 7.31 27.60 6.50
N ALA A 127 6.99 26.76 5.53
CA ALA A 127 7.91 25.87 4.84
C ALA A 127 8.37 26.47 3.51
N LEU A 128 9.67 26.73 3.39
CA LEU A 128 10.33 27.21 2.19
C LEU A 128 10.85 26.03 1.38
N LEU A 129 10.20 25.77 0.24
CA LEU A 129 10.67 24.78 -0.73
C LEU A 129 11.73 25.41 -1.64
N ARG A 130 13.01 25.03 -1.48
CA ARG A 130 14.12 25.53 -2.32
C ARG A 130 15.04 24.39 -2.73
N PRO A 131 15.48 24.32 -4.00
CA PRO A 131 16.45 23.31 -4.40
C PRO A 131 17.82 23.61 -3.77
N GLY A 132 18.53 22.57 -3.33
CA GLY A 132 19.91 22.70 -2.87
C GLY A 132 20.03 23.54 -1.60
N ILE A 133 19.26 23.19 -0.57
CA ILE A 133 19.32 23.93 0.71
C ILE A 133 20.69 23.83 1.39
N GLN A 134 21.48 22.77 1.14
CA GLN A 134 22.83 22.58 1.67
C GLN A 134 23.88 23.44 0.96
N SER A 135 24.80 24.02 1.72
CA SER A 135 26.00 24.67 1.18
C SER A 135 27.08 23.63 0.82
N LEU A 136 27.50 23.55 -0.44
CA LEU A 136 28.56 22.63 -0.92
C LEU A 136 30.00 23.06 -0.54
N VAL A 137 30.17 24.00 0.37
CA VAL A 137 31.49 24.57 0.72
C VAL A 137 32.07 23.88 1.96
N GLY A 138 32.86 22.84 1.74
CA GLY A 138 33.71 22.20 2.76
C GLY A 138 33.09 21.00 3.48
N GLU A 139 33.91 19.98 3.76
CA GLU A 139 33.51 18.65 4.25
C GLU A 139 32.89 18.60 5.67
N SER A 140 32.48 19.71 6.30
CA SER A 140 32.07 19.65 7.71
C SER A 140 30.90 20.49 8.21
N GLU A 141 30.09 21.20 7.41
CA GLU A 141 28.92 21.90 7.98
C GLU A 141 27.62 21.71 7.18
N GLN A 142 26.69 20.96 7.77
CA GLN A 142 25.29 20.74 7.34
C GLN A 142 24.45 22.03 7.52
N GLN A 143 24.95 23.19 7.08
CA GLN A 143 24.26 24.47 7.23
C GLN A 143 23.51 24.89 5.96
N PRO A 144 22.40 25.64 6.10
CA PRO A 144 21.67 26.15 4.96
C PRO A 144 22.48 27.21 4.21
N SER A 145 22.29 27.32 2.89
CA SER A 145 22.93 28.38 2.11
C SER A 145 22.52 29.78 2.59
N LEU A 146 23.44 30.75 2.53
CA LEU A 146 23.18 32.13 2.99
C LEU A 146 22.00 32.79 2.27
N HIS A 147 21.75 32.43 1.01
CA HIS A 147 20.61 32.91 0.25
C HIS A 147 19.28 32.42 0.86
N VAL A 148 19.18 31.11 1.13
CA VAL A 148 18.00 30.49 1.75
C VAL A 148 17.79 31.02 3.17
N LEU A 149 18.88 31.21 3.93
CA LEU A 149 18.82 31.81 5.25
C LEU A 149 18.30 33.26 5.20
N GLY A 150 18.75 34.06 4.23
CA GLY A 150 18.26 35.42 4.02
C GLY A 150 16.76 35.47 3.72
N GLU A 151 16.26 34.56 2.88
CA GLU A 151 14.81 34.42 2.63
C GLU A 151 14.04 34.01 3.89
N ALA A 152 14.56 33.06 4.67
CA ALA A 152 13.95 32.63 5.91
C ALA A 152 13.83 33.78 6.92
N LEU A 153 14.90 34.57 7.08
CA LEU A 153 14.90 35.76 7.95
C LEU A 153 13.89 36.80 7.49
N PHE A 154 13.76 37.02 6.18
CA PHE A 154 12.76 37.94 5.63
C PHE A 154 11.33 37.52 5.99
N TYR A 155 10.98 36.26 5.77
CA TYR A 155 9.65 35.76 6.10
C TYR A 155 9.38 35.69 7.60
N ALA A 156 10.37 35.31 8.40
CA ALA A 156 10.27 35.29 9.85
C ALA A 156 9.99 36.68 10.42
N LEU A 157 10.73 37.72 9.97
CA LEU A 157 10.48 39.09 10.39
C LEU A 157 9.07 39.56 9.98
N ARG A 158 8.63 39.20 8.77
CA ARG A 158 7.27 39.52 8.30
C ARG A 158 6.19 38.87 9.15
N MET A 159 6.38 37.62 9.59
CA MET A 159 5.49 36.94 10.53
C MET A 159 5.41 37.69 11.85
N LEU A 160 6.55 38.05 12.44
CA LEU A 160 6.60 38.76 13.71
C LEU A 160 5.94 40.15 13.63
N ILE A 161 6.22 40.92 12.59
CA ILE A 161 5.56 42.21 12.34
C ILE A 161 4.04 42.03 12.16
N SER A 162 3.60 41.03 11.39
CA SER A 162 2.18 40.80 11.13
C SER A 162 1.42 40.40 12.39
N ARG A 163 2.00 39.53 13.23
CA ARG A 163 1.45 39.16 14.54
C ARG A 163 1.36 40.36 15.48
N ARG A 164 2.36 41.26 15.46
CA ARG A 164 2.33 42.51 16.23
C ARG A 164 1.25 43.49 15.78
N LEU A 165 1.07 43.66 14.47
CA LEU A 165 0.07 44.58 13.93
C LEU A 165 -1.36 44.03 14.08
N SER A 166 -1.50 42.73 14.35
CA SER A 166 -2.79 42.12 14.59
C SER A 166 -3.33 42.45 15.97
N ARG A 167 -4.67 42.57 16.06
CA ARG A 167 -5.40 42.68 17.33
C ARG A 167 -5.80 41.31 17.90
N GLN A 168 -5.34 40.22 17.28
CA GLN A 168 -5.66 38.86 17.70
C GLN A 168 -4.73 38.43 18.85
N ASN A 169 -5.31 38.02 19.98
CA ASN A 169 -4.57 37.42 21.08
C ASN A 169 -4.32 35.94 20.76
N LEU A 170 -3.25 35.65 20.01
CA LEU A 170 -2.78 34.28 19.83
C LEU A 170 -2.07 33.80 21.11
N PRO A 171 -2.29 32.56 21.57
CA PRO A 171 -1.59 31.99 22.73
C PRO A 171 -0.09 31.73 22.53
N LEU A 172 0.44 31.88 21.31
CA LEU A 172 1.87 31.66 21.03
C LEU A 172 2.74 32.79 21.59
N SER A 173 4.00 32.46 21.86
CA SER A 173 5.09 33.45 21.96
C SER A 173 5.03 34.40 20.77
N SER A 174 4.55 35.63 21.01
CA SER A 174 4.40 36.66 19.97
C SER A 174 5.73 37.08 19.35
N ASN A 175 6.85 36.64 19.92
CA ASN A 175 8.19 37.10 19.63
C ASN A 175 9.04 36.05 18.92
N SER A 176 8.53 34.85 18.64
CA SER A 176 9.27 33.78 17.93
C SER A 176 8.57 33.34 16.64
N ALA A 177 9.33 33.20 15.57
CA ALA A 177 8.88 32.66 14.29
C ALA A 177 9.76 31.46 13.89
N PHE A 178 9.12 30.42 13.37
CA PHE A 178 9.75 29.21 12.87
C PHE A 178 9.55 29.12 11.36
N VAL A 179 10.64 28.87 10.64
CA VAL A 179 10.65 28.70 9.19
C VAL A 179 11.33 27.37 8.88
N LEU A 180 10.58 26.45 8.29
CA LEU A 180 11.10 25.17 7.80
C LEU A 180 11.78 25.41 6.45
N LEU A 181 12.95 24.83 6.27
CA LEU A 181 13.68 24.77 5.01
C LEU A 181 13.53 23.36 4.48
N VAL A 182 13.08 23.22 3.23
CA VAL A 182 12.71 21.91 2.69
C VAL A 182 13.17 21.81 1.24
N ASP A 183 13.73 20.67 0.87
CA ASP A 183 13.88 20.23 -0.52
C ASP A 183 13.33 18.80 -0.70
N SER A 184 13.60 18.17 -1.85
CA SER A 184 13.10 16.81 -2.13
C SER A 184 13.71 15.71 -1.26
N GLN A 185 14.78 16.00 -0.52
CA GLN A 185 15.56 15.03 0.26
C GLN A 185 15.88 15.50 1.69
N TYR A 186 16.10 16.79 1.87
CA TYR A 186 16.69 17.40 3.06
C TYR A 186 15.81 18.50 3.63
N GLY A 187 15.96 18.75 4.92
CA GLY A 187 15.26 19.81 5.61
C GLY A 187 15.96 20.28 6.87
N GLY A 188 15.51 21.42 7.36
CA GLY A 188 15.99 22.04 8.59
C GLY A 188 15.05 23.15 9.06
N VAL A 189 15.40 23.79 10.15
CA VAL A 189 14.55 24.77 10.84
C VAL A 189 15.37 26.02 11.17
N VAL A 190 14.79 27.18 10.87
CA VAL A 190 15.29 28.48 11.30
C VAL A 190 14.30 29.07 12.31
N LYS A 191 14.77 29.27 13.54
CA LYS A 191 14.03 29.98 14.59
C LYS A 191 14.57 31.40 14.70
N VAL A 192 13.68 32.38 14.59
CA VAL A 192 13.97 33.80 14.82
C VAL A 192 13.16 34.28 16.00
N GLU A 193 13.84 34.77 17.04
CA GLU A 193 13.20 35.25 18.26
C GLU A 193 13.65 36.67 18.58
N GLY A 194 12.73 37.59 18.83
CA GLY A 194 13.06 38.96 19.18
C GLY A 194 11.84 39.84 19.40
N ASP A 195 12.01 40.91 20.18
CA ASP A 195 10.97 41.90 20.37
C ASP A 195 11.00 42.95 19.24
N VAL A 196 10.04 42.85 18.32
CA VAL A 196 9.87 43.78 17.20
C VAL A 196 9.57 45.22 17.66
N ASN A 197 9.13 45.44 18.91
CA ASN A 197 8.94 46.80 19.44
C ASN A 197 10.24 47.61 19.52
N LYS A 198 11.39 46.93 19.50
CA LYS A 198 12.72 47.54 19.48
C LYS A 198 13.20 47.89 18.06
N MET A 199 12.38 47.65 17.04
CA MET A 199 12.69 48.01 15.66
C MET A 199 12.40 49.49 15.44
N ASP A 200 13.44 50.25 15.08
CA ASP A 200 13.27 51.64 14.64
C ASP A 200 12.67 51.64 13.24
N PHE A 201 11.41 52.05 13.09
CA PHE A 201 10.72 52.09 11.80
C PHE A 201 11.00 53.40 11.05
N ASP A 202 11.86 53.35 10.04
CA ASP A 202 12.01 54.40 9.02
C ASP A 202 11.42 53.91 7.69
N VAL A 203 10.35 54.57 7.24
CA VAL A 203 9.64 54.25 5.98
C VAL A 203 10.56 54.40 4.76
N ASN A 204 11.59 55.25 4.86
CA ASN A 204 12.54 55.47 3.77
C ASN A 204 13.67 54.42 3.75
N ASN A 205 13.81 53.60 4.79
CA ASN A 205 14.91 52.63 4.89
C ASN A 205 14.55 51.34 5.62
N VAL A 206 13.40 50.76 5.25
CA VAL A 206 12.82 49.56 5.91
C VAL A 206 13.79 48.38 5.97
N TYR A 207 14.63 48.16 4.95
CA TYR A 207 15.59 47.06 4.93
C TYR A 207 16.76 47.27 5.90
N LYS A 208 17.23 48.52 6.06
CA LYS A 208 18.27 48.82 7.05
C LYS A 208 17.73 48.66 8.47
N CYS A 209 16.51 49.14 8.72
CA CYS A 209 15.81 48.93 10.00
C CYS A 209 15.69 47.44 10.33
N ALA A 210 15.31 46.62 9.34
CA ALA A 210 15.19 45.18 9.50
C ALA A 210 16.55 44.53 9.82
N ALA A 211 17.59 44.89 9.08
CA ALA A 211 18.94 44.37 9.29
C ALA A 211 19.51 44.76 10.67
N GLU A 212 19.33 46.01 11.09
CA GLU A 212 19.77 46.49 12.40
C GLU A 212 19.02 45.78 13.54
N TRP A 213 17.71 45.56 13.39
CA TRP A 213 16.93 44.80 14.35
C TRP A 213 17.38 43.35 14.44
N ILE A 214 17.60 42.67 13.30
CA ILE A 214 18.11 41.29 13.29
C ILE A 214 19.46 41.20 14.02
N GLN A 215 20.36 42.15 13.78
CA GLN A 215 21.70 42.14 14.38
C GLN A 215 21.71 42.44 15.89
N ARG A 216 20.83 43.34 16.36
CA ARG A 216 20.90 43.88 17.73
C ARG A 216 19.82 43.35 18.66
N HIS A 217 18.72 42.83 18.12
CA HIS A 217 17.50 42.57 18.86
C HIS A 217 16.86 41.20 18.56
N ALA A 218 17.42 40.44 17.61
CA ALA A 218 16.99 39.08 17.33
C ALA A 218 18.03 38.05 17.79
N ARG A 219 17.54 36.89 18.22
CA ARG A 219 18.30 35.65 18.39
C ARG A 219 17.91 34.72 17.23
N ILE A 220 18.91 34.26 16.49
CA ILE A 220 18.72 33.33 15.38
C ILE A 220 19.31 31.98 15.81
N ALA A 221 18.49 30.94 15.71
CA ALA A 221 18.92 29.56 15.87
C ALA A 221 18.62 28.78 14.59
N VAL A 222 19.54 27.92 14.18
CA VAL A 222 19.49 27.20 12.91
C VAL A 222 19.83 25.74 13.17
N SER A 223 18.95 24.83 12.76
CA SER A 223 19.22 23.40 12.86
C SER A 223 20.24 22.95 11.81
N PRO A 224 20.91 21.81 12.03
CA PRO A 224 21.52 21.05 10.95
C PRO A 224 20.49 20.72 9.87
N VAL A 225 20.97 20.63 8.63
CA VAL A 225 20.18 20.16 7.49
C VAL A 225 20.32 18.66 7.38
N ASP A 226 19.24 17.96 7.72
CA ASP A 226 19.19 16.50 7.75
C ASP A 226 18.22 15.94 6.72
N ARG A 227 18.37 14.65 6.44
CA ARG A 227 17.53 13.95 5.47
C ARG A 227 16.12 13.76 6.06
N ILE A 228 15.12 14.39 5.44
CA ILE A 228 13.71 14.34 5.86
C ILE A 228 13.12 12.97 5.55
N TRP A 229 13.57 12.30 4.48
CA TRP A 229 12.97 11.05 4.03
C TRP A 229 13.96 9.91 4.17
N ASN A 230 13.61 8.85 4.89
CA ASN A 230 14.43 7.64 4.87
C ASN A 230 14.42 6.98 3.47
N LYS A 231 15.20 5.91 3.24
CA LYS A 231 15.26 5.22 1.93
C LYS A 231 13.92 4.58 1.50
N LEU A 232 12.98 4.44 2.43
CA LEU A 232 11.63 3.91 2.22
C LEU A 232 10.59 5.03 2.03
N GLY A 233 11.01 6.30 2.08
CA GLY A 233 10.12 7.46 1.98
C GLY A 233 9.41 7.86 3.27
N ASN A 234 9.69 7.23 4.42
CA ASN A 234 9.09 7.69 5.68
C ASN A 234 9.72 9.01 6.12
N ALA A 235 8.90 9.92 6.63
CA ALA A 235 9.37 11.14 7.27
C ALA A 235 10.23 10.79 8.49
N ASN A 236 11.44 11.34 8.54
CA ASN A 236 12.31 11.40 9.68
C ASN A 236 11.98 12.71 10.41
N TRP A 237 11.44 12.58 11.61
CA TRP A 237 10.74 13.68 12.27
C TRP A 237 11.69 14.74 12.81
N GLY A 238 12.75 14.37 13.56
CA GLY A 238 13.85 15.28 13.94
C GLY A 238 13.40 16.68 14.38
N ASP A 239 14.14 17.71 14.01
CA ASP A 239 13.78 19.12 14.28
C ASP A 239 12.50 19.58 13.56
N ILE A 240 12.11 18.90 12.48
CA ILE A 240 10.98 19.28 11.60
C ILE A 240 9.63 18.90 12.22
N GLY A 241 9.63 17.84 13.04
CA GLY A 241 8.46 17.36 13.77
C GLY A 241 8.16 18.14 15.04
N ALA A 242 9.13 18.89 15.58
CA ALA A 242 9.03 19.68 16.81
C ALA A 242 8.17 20.95 16.63
N LEU A 243 6.94 20.77 16.16
CA LEU A 243 5.96 21.84 16.00
C LEU A 243 5.51 22.34 17.38
N GLN A 244 5.79 23.61 17.66
CA GLN A 244 5.31 24.28 18.87
C GLN A 244 3.93 24.90 18.60
N PHE A 245 2.88 24.10 18.79
CA PHE A 245 1.50 24.57 18.58
C PHE A 245 0.94 25.40 19.75
N ALA A 246 -0.10 26.16 19.45
CA ALA A 246 -0.82 26.99 20.41
C ALA A 246 -1.65 26.13 21.37
N GLY A 247 -1.41 26.27 22.67
CA GLY A 247 -2.30 25.79 23.74
C GLY A 247 -1.61 24.85 24.72
N LEU A 248 -2.22 24.67 25.89
CA LEU A 248 -1.79 23.65 26.85
C LEU A 248 -2.22 22.28 26.30
N PRO A 249 -1.29 21.40 25.95
CA PRO A 249 -1.65 20.07 25.46
C PRO A 249 -2.34 19.28 26.60
N LYS A 250 -3.31 18.42 26.25
CA LYS A 250 -3.97 17.52 27.21
C LYS A 250 -3.00 16.44 27.69
N HIS A 251 -2.00 16.11 26.88
CA HIS A 251 -0.93 15.16 27.20
C HIS A 251 0.43 15.85 27.09
N SER A 252 1.28 15.75 28.12
CA SER A 252 2.66 16.20 28.00
C SER A 252 3.50 15.23 27.16
N ILE A 253 4.69 15.67 26.71
CA ILE A 253 5.65 14.78 26.03
C ILE A 253 6.02 13.63 26.97
N GLU A 254 6.15 13.90 28.27
CA GLU A 254 6.43 12.91 29.31
C GLU A 254 5.29 11.91 29.47
N ASP A 255 4.03 12.35 29.44
CA ASP A 255 2.87 11.46 29.53
C ASP A 255 2.79 10.53 28.31
N LEU A 256 3.01 11.09 27.11
CA LEU A 256 3.06 10.28 25.90
C LEU A 256 4.26 9.33 25.94
N ALA A 257 5.45 9.77 26.34
CA ALA A 257 6.62 8.90 26.48
C ALA A 257 6.38 7.77 27.50
N ALA A 258 5.67 8.02 28.60
CA ALA A 258 5.34 6.99 29.59
C ALA A 258 4.39 5.92 29.04
N ASP A 259 3.43 6.34 28.20
CA ASP A 259 2.45 5.47 27.54
C ASP A 259 2.96 4.91 26.19
N HIS A 260 4.21 5.19 25.83
CA HIS A 260 4.85 4.72 24.59
C HIS A 260 4.73 3.20 24.42
N GLY A 261 5.05 2.42 25.45
CA GLY A 261 5.00 0.96 25.39
C GLY A 261 3.59 0.43 25.11
N CYS A 262 2.57 1.02 25.75
CA CYS A 262 1.18 0.70 25.53
C CYS A 262 0.75 1.08 24.11
N ARG A 263 1.07 2.28 23.60
CA ARG A 263 0.70 2.67 22.22
C ARG A 263 1.45 1.88 21.16
N LEU A 264 2.71 1.54 21.39
CA LEU A 264 3.48 0.68 20.50
C LEU A 264 2.87 -0.72 20.48
N GLN A 265 2.45 -1.23 21.64
CA GLN A 265 1.74 -2.50 21.75
C GLN A 265 0.34 -2.42 21.12
N THR A 266 -0.40 -1.33 21.29
CA THR A 266 -1.69 -1.09 20.63
C THR A 266 -1.50 -0.99 19.13
N ARG A 267 -0.47 -0.30 18.61
CA ARG A 267 -0.15 -0.30 17.17
C ARG A 267 0.29 -1.67 16.66
N ARG A 268 1.01 -2.44 17.47
CA ARG A 268 1.36 -3.84 17.14
C ARG A 268 0.11 -4.71 17.14
N LEU A 269 -0.80 -4.48 18.08
CA LEU A 269 -2.09 -5.17 18.20
C LEU A 269 -3.07 -4.73 17.11
N GLU A 270 -3.21 -3.46 16.75
CA GLU A 270 -3.98 -2.95 15.60
C GLU A 270 -3.43 -3.53 14.28
N ARG A 271 -2.11 -3.79 14.23
CA ARG A 271 -1.46 -4.52 13.13
C ARG A 271 -1.58 -6.05 13.24
N GLN A 272 -1.93 -6.59 14.41
CA GLN A 272 -2.12 -8.03 14.69
C GLN A 272 -3.60 -8.43 14.87
N LEU A 273 -4.54 -7.48 14.97
CA LEU A 273 -5.98 -7.66 15.25
C LEU A 273 -6.77 -8.17 14.03
N GLY A 274 -6.08 -8.83 13.11
CA GLY A 274 -6.67 -9.82 12.21
C GLY A 274 -6.62 -11.24 12.78
N ASP A 275 -5.85 -11.52 13.84
CA ASP A 275 -5.60 -12.87 14.32
C ASP A 275 -5.66 -13.03 15.84
N THR A 276 -6.37 -14.08 16.25
CA THR A 276 -6.47 -14.72 17.58
C THR A 276 -7.58 -14.31 18.56
N ARG A 277 -8.53 -15.24 18.74
CA ARG A 277 -9.00 -15.66 20.07
C ARG A 277 -9.21 -17.18 20.12
N VAL A 278 -8.48 -17.87 21.01
CA VAL A 278 -9.05 -18.80 22.02
C VAL A 278 -8.16 -18.87 23.29
N ASN A 279 -8.64 -18.16 24.32
CA ASN A 279 -8.62 -18.37 25.79
C ASN A 279 -7.38 -18.74 26.63
N GLY A 280 -7.13 -17.88 27.64
CA GLY A 280 -6.53 -18.18 28.95
C GLY A 280 -6.63 -17.00 29.94
N SER A 281 -7.67 -17.01 30.78
CA SER A 281 -8.00 -16.14 31.94
C SER A 281 -7.05 -15.02 32.42
N GLY A 282 -7.58 -13.80 32.52
CA GLY A 282 -7.02 -12.71 33.35
C GLY A 282 -7.92 -11.48 33.35
N LEU A 283 -8.67 -11.28 34.44
CA LEU A 283 -9.50 -10.10 34.72
C LEU A 283 -8.69 -8.80 34.56
N PHE A 284 -9.21 -7.78 33.87
CA PHE A 284 -9.34 -6.40 34.37
C PHE A 284 -10.22 -5.56 33.43
N ARG A 285 -10.82 -4.53 34.03
CA ARG A 285 -12.09 -3.88 33.74
C ARG A 285 -11.81 -2.48 33.19
N PHE A 286 -12.37 -2.09 32.04
CA PHE A 286 -12.57 -0.66 31.75
C PHE A 286 -13.94 -0.38 31.11
N GLN A 287 -14.52 0.70 31.63
CA GLN A 287 -15.88 1.18 31.44
C GLN A 287 -16.06 1.82 30.06
N GLN A 288 -17.16 1.48 29.39
CA GLN A 288 -17.74 2.26 28.31
C GLN A 288 -18.11 3.66 28.83
N HIS A 289 -17.65 4.72 28.18
CA HIS A 289 -18.36 6.01 28.10
C HIS A 289 -18.18 6.60 26.69
N GLY A 290 -19.23 6.41 25.87
CA GLY A 290 -19.74 7.30 24.82
C GLY A 290 -18.80 7.85 23.74
N VAL A 291 -18.70 7.12 22.62
CA VAL A 291 -18.26 7.66 21.32
C VAL A 291 -19.40 7.53 20.31
N SER A 292 -19.68 8.63 19.59
CA SER A 292 -19.86 8.64 18.12
C SER A 292 -20.02 10.08 17.60
N PRO A 293 -19.62 10.38 16.34
CA PRO A 293 -19.08 9.50 15.29
C PRO A 293 -17.57 9.76 15.07
N GLU A 294 -16.73 8.86 14.56
CA GLU A 294 -16.77 8.25 13.22
C GLU A 294 -15.71 7.13 13.16
N ILE A 295 -16.04 6.02 12.47
CA ILE A 295 -15.38 4.70 12.44
C ILE A 295 -15.74 3.82 13.65
N VAL A 296 -16.82 3.06 13.47
CA VAL A 296 -17.18 1.93 14.32
C VAL A 296 -16.48 0.69 13.74
N GLU A 297 -15.46 0.18 14.44
CA GLU A 297 -15.10 -1.22 14.32
C GLU A 297 -16.27 -2.05 14.86
N VAL A 298 -16.97 -2.73 13.97
CA VAL A 298 -18.01 -3.68 14.35
C VAL A 298 -17.29 -4.92 14.87
N GLN A 299 -17.41 -5.16 16.18
CA GLN A 299 -17.12 -6.46 16.78
C GLN A 299 -17.95 -7.53 16.08
N ASP A 300 -17.25 -8.57 15.63
CA ASP A 300 -17.82 -9.80 15.11
C ASP A 300 -18.38 -10.63 16.29
N GLU A 301 -19.46 -10.13 16.90
CA GLU A 301 -20.38 -11.02 17.59
C GLU A 301 -21.20 -11.70 16.50
N SER A 302 -20.91 -12.99 16.30
CA SER A 302 -21.70 -13.91 15.49
C SER A 302 -23.13 -14.05 16.02
N VAL A 303 -23.92 -13.01 15.82
CA VAL A 303 -25.34 -13.20 15.58
C VAL A 303 -25.38 -13.84 14.20
N LYS A 304 -25.78 -15.12 14.15
CA LYS A 304 -26.36 -15.71 12.95
C LYS A 304 -27.57 -14.87 12.56
N LEU A 305 -27.36 -13.71 11.96
CA LEU A 305 -28.32 -13.18 11.01
C LEU A 305 -28.10 -14.06 9.79
N GLU A 306 -29.06 -14.93 9.54
CA GLU A 306 -29.29 -15.42 8.20
C GLU A 306 -29.53 -14.18 7.32
N SER A 307 -28.45 -13.58 6.83
CA SER A 307 -28.52 -12.84 5.59
C SER A 307 -29.07 -13.86 4.60
N GLU A 308 -30.27 -13.62 4.09
CA GLU A 308 -30.80 -14.30 2.92
C GLU A 308 -29.90 -13.95 1.72
N SER A 309 -28.63 -14.35 1.77
CA SER A 309 -27.85 -14.58 0.57
C SER A 309 -28.60 -15.69 -0.14
N LEU A 310 -29.28 -15.33 -1.22
CA LEU A 310 -29.97 -16.29 -2.08
C LEU A 310 -28.91 -17.31 -2.52
N LYS A 311 -28.85 -18.44 -1.82
CA LYS A 311 -27.92 -19.53 -2.11
C LYS A 311 -28.32 -20.05 -3.48
N GLN A 312 -27.44 -19.89 -4.47
CA GLN A 312 -27.64 -20.56 -5.75
C GLN A 312 -27.72 -22.05 -5.47
N GLU A 313 -28.80 -22.68 -5.90
CA GLU A 313 -28.97 -24.12 -5.72
C GLU A 313 -28.42 -24.85 -6.95
N VAL A 314 -27.80 -25.99 -6.72
CA VAL A 314 -27.44 -26.92 -7.78
C VAL A 314 -28.69 -27.23 -8.61
N GLY A 315 -28.60 -27.09 -9.93
CA GLY A 315 -29.71 -27.24 -10.87
C GLY A 315 -30.35 -25.93 -11.35
N SER A 316 -30.01 -24.78 -10.75
CA SER A 316 -30.46 -23.47 -11.23
C SER A 316 -29.78 -23.04 -12.54
N VAL A 317 -30.45 -22.18 -13.32
CA VAL A 317 -29.93 -21.60 -14.57
C VAL A 317 -29.63 -20.13 -14.36
N LEU A 318 -28.38 -19.75 -14.61
CA LEU A 318 -27.94 -18.37 -14.65
C LEU A 318 -27.90 -17.86 -16.09
N TRP A 319 -28.54 -16.72 -16.31
CA TRP A 319 -28.50 -16.04 -17.59
C TRP A 319 -27.52 -14.89 -17.53
N LEU A 320 -26.66 -14.81 -18.54
CA LEU A 320 -25.58 -13.84 -18.67
C LEU A 320 -25.81 -13.01 -19.92
N GLU A 321 -25.76 -11.68 -19.75
CA GLU A 321 -25.74 -10.72 -20.85
C GLU A 321 -24.27 -10.43 -21.22
N ASP A 322 -23.84 -10.87 -22.41
CA ASP A 322 -22.51 -10.60 -22.99
C ASP A 322 -22.69 -9.84 -24.29
N SER A 323 -22.36 -8.55 -24.28
CA SER A 323 -22.07 -7.60 -25.37
C SER A 323 -23.04 -7.52 -26.57
N ASN A 324 -23.65 -8.62 -27.03
CA ASN A 324 -24.68 -8.75 -28.06
C ASN A 324 -25.59 -10.00 -27.90
N TRP A 325 -25.38 -10.88 -26.90
CA TRP A 325 -26.09 -12.17 -26.76
C TRP A 325 -26.42 -12.52 -25.30
N GLU A 326 -27.50 -13.27 -25.11
CA GLU A 326 -27.85 -13.90 -23.84
C GLU A 326 -27.35 -15.35 -23.84
N ARG A 327 -26.61 -15.74 -22.79
CA ARG A 327 -26.11 -17.11 -22.61
C ARG A 327 -26.58 -17.67 -21.28
N GLY A 328 -27.13 -18.88 -21.30
CA GLY A 328 -27.56 -19.59 -20.10
C GLY A 328 -26.50 -20.60 -19.62
N TYR A 329 -26.34 -20.73 -18.30
CA TYR A 329 -25.45 -21.69 -17.65
C TYR A 329 -26.20 -22.44 -16.53
N HIS A 330 -26.21 -23.77 -16.61
CA HIS A 330 -26.69 -24.64 -15.54
C HIS A 330 -25.62 -24.83 -14.48
N ILE A 331 -25.96 -24.58 -13.21
CA ILE A 331 -25.05 -24.80 -12.08
C ILE A 331 -25.07 -26.29 -11.72
N ASN A 332 -23.94 -26.96 -11.89
CA ASN A 332 -23.80 -28.39 -11.58
C ASN A 332 -23.26 -28.61 -10.16
N GLN A 333 -22.31 -27.80 -9.72
CA GLN A 333 -21.68 -27.91 -8.40
C GLN A 333 -21.29 -26.54 -7.87
N ILE A 334 -21.22 -26.43 -6.54
CA ILE A 334 -20.78 -25.23 -5.81
C ILE A 334 -19.57 -25.64 -4.99
N ARG A 335 -18.49 -24.88 -5.09
CA ARG A 335 -17.26 -25.05 -4.30
C ARG A 335 -16.81 -23.71 -3.75
N SER A 336 -15.90 -23.73 -2.79
CA SER A 336 -15.24 -22.55 -2.24
C SER A 336 -13.75 -22.83 -2.11
N ASN A 337 -12.91 -21.86 -2.41
CA ASN A 337 -11.46 -21.94 -2.21
C ASN A 337 -10.99 -21.23 -0.93
N GLY A 338 -11.91 -20.95 0.00
CA GLY A 338 -11.64 -20.21 1.24
C GLY A 338 -11.82 -18.70 1.13
N GLU A 339 -11.64 -18.11 -0.07
CA GLU A 339 -11.79 -16.66 -0.30
C GLU A 339 -12.99 -16.32 -1.22
N LEU A 340 -13.30 -17.17 -2.19
CA LEU A 340 -14.35 -16.98 -3.19
C LEU A 340 -15.16 -18.28 -3.41
N PRO A 341 -16.51 -18.23 -3.35
CA PRO A 341 -17.32 -19.30 -3.91
C PRO A 341 -17.18 -19.30 -5.44
N TYR A 342 -16.97 -20.49 -6.00
CA TYR A 342 -16.95 -20.70 -7.45
C TYR A 342 -17.83 -21.89 -7.82
N TYR A 343 -18.36 -21.83 -9.03
CA TYR A 343 -19.35 -22.77 -9.52
C TYR A 343 -18.79 -23.57 -10.69
N ILE A 344 -19.11 -24.85 -10.74
CA ILE A 344 -18.92 -25.65 -11.95
C ILE A 344 -20.25 -25.64 -12.68
N ALA A 345 -20.25 -25.10 -13.90
CA ALA A 345 -21.45 -24.89 -14.67
C ALA A 345 -21.30 -25.40 -16.11
N SER A 346 -22.43 -25.75 -16.74
CA SER A 346 -22.49 -26.15 -18.14
C SER A 346 -23.34 -25.17 -18.95
N PRO A 347 -22.90 -24.76 -20.14
CA PRO A 347 -23.75 -23.98 -21.05
C PRO A 347 -25.07 -24.73 -21.31
N VAL A 348 -26.20 -24.01 -21.34
CA VAL A 348 -27.51 -24.57 -21.71
C VAL A 348 -27.48 -25.21 -23.11
N GLU A 349 -26.71 -24.60 -24.02
CA GLU A 349 -26.54 -25.07 -25.40
C GLU A 349 -25.66 -26.32 -25.52
N ASP A 350 -24.75 -26.55 -24.56
CA ASP A 350 -23.80 -27.66 -24.56
C ASP A 350 -23.63 -28.24 -23.14
N PRO A 351 -24.59 -29.07 -22.68
CA PRO A 351 -24.57 -29.64 -21.34
C PRO A 351 -23.36 -30.56 -21.07
N GLY A 352 -22.67 -31.03 -22.12
CA GLY A 352 -21.50 -31.91 -22.00
C GLY A 352 -20.22 -31.17 -21.61
N LYS A 353 -20.21 -29.83 -21.68
CA LYS A 353 -19.05 -29.01 -21.36
C LYS A 353 -19.13 -28.46 -19.95
N SER A 354 -18.04 -28.57 -19.20
CA SER A 354 -17.89 -27.98 -17.86
C SER A 354 -17.04 -26.71 -17.91
N LEU A 355 -17.47 -25.67 -17.22
CA LEU A 355 -16.83 -24.37 -17.10
C LEU A 355 -16.75 -23.95 -15.63
N PHE A 356 -15.72 -23.20 -15.27
CA PHE A 356 -15.70 -22.48 -14.00
C PHE A 356 -16.46 -21.17 -14.15
N LEU A 357 -17.31 -20.88 -13.18
CA LEU A 357 -18.14 -19.69 -13.14
C LEU A 357 -17.92 -19.01 -11.79
N TYR A 358 -17.54 -17.74 -11.85
CA TYR A 358 -17.29 -16.89 -10.69
C TYR A 358 -18.35 -15.78 -10.67
N VAL A 359 -19.00 -15.59 -9.52
CA VAL A 359 -20.03 -14.57 -9.32
C VAL A 359 -19.51 -13.59 -8.27
N GLY A 360 -19.41 -12.31 -8.61
CA GLY A 360 -19.08 -11.27 -7.63
C GLY A 360 -20.34 -10.80 -6.89
N SER A 361 -20.21 -9.84 -5.97
CA SER A 361 -21.38 -9.28 -5.28
C SER A 361 -22.11 -8.24 -6.12
N HIS A 362 -23.40 -8.04 -5.85
CA HIS A 362 -24.19 -7.04 -6.57
C HIS A 362 -23.76 -5.62 -6.17
N PRO A 363 -23.66 -4.65 -7.11
CA PRO A 363 -23.20 -3.29 -6.79
C PRO A 363 -24.04 -2.57 -5.71
N SER A 364 -25.31 -2.93 -5.54
CA SER A 364 -26.17 -2.36 -4.50
C SER A 364 -26.00 -3.00 -3.11
N GLN A 365 -25.21 -4.07 -2.99
CA GLN A 365 -24.89 -4.75 -1.72
C GLN A 365 -23.52 -4.30 -1.16
N LEU A 366 -22.85 -3.36 -1.82
CA LEU A 366 -21.50 -2.89 -1.46
C LEU A 366 -21.45 -1.97 -0.21
N GLU A 367 -22.58 -1.72 0.46
CA GLU A 367 -22.65 -0.98 1.73
C GLU A 367 -23.33 -1.87 2.80
N PRO A 368 -22.73 -2.22 3.97
CA PRO A 368 -21.39 -1.97 4.50
C PRO A 368 -20.61 -3.29 4.79
N ALA A 369 -20.85 -4.37 4.04
CA ALA A 369 -20.15 -5.65 4.24
C ALA A 369 -18.83 -5.69 3.44
N TRP A 370 -17.69 -5.71 4.14
CA TRP A 370 -16.36 -5.76 3.53
C TRP A 370 -16.14 -7.02 2.67
N GLU A 371 -16.81 -8.13 3.01
CA GLU A 371 -16.77 -9.39 2.25
C GLU A 371 -17.34 -9.23 0.82
N ASP A 372 -18.43 -8.49 0.67
CA ASP A 372 -19.08 -8.27 -0.62
C ASP A 372 -18.24 -7.38 -1.57
N MET A 373 -17.47 -6.44 -1.00
CA MET A 373 -16.52 -5.63 -1.77
C MET A 373 -15.37 -6.47 -2.33
N ASN A 374 -14.87 -7.45 -1.56
CA ASN A 374 -13.79 -8.33 -2.00
C ASN A 374 -14.23 -9.24 -3.17
N LEU A 375 -15.41 -9.86 -3.08
CA LEU A 375 -15.95 -10.73 -4.13
C LEU A 375 -16.15 -9.98 -5.45
N TRP A 376 -16.75 -8.78 -5.38
CA TRP A 376 -16.93 -7.91 -6.55
C TRP A 376 -15.58 -7.54 -7.18
N TYR A 377 -14.62 -7.11 -6.36
CA TYR A 377 -13.31 -6.68 -6.81
C TYR A 377 -12.53 -7.80 -7.51
N LEU A 378 -12.48 -8.99 -6.91
CA LEU A 378 -11.71 -10.12 -7.43
C LEU A 378 -12.22 -10.61 -8.78
N VAL A 379 -13.54 -10.76 -8.94
CA VAL A 379 -14.14 -11.18 -10.22
C VAL A 379 -13.89 -10.15 -11.31
N GLN A 380 -14.04 -8.85 -11.01
CA GLN A 380 -13.75 -7.77 -11.96
C GLN A 380 -12.28 -7.72 -12.34
N ARG A 381 -11.38 -7.85 -11.36
CA ARG A 381 -9.94 -7.78 -11.58
C ARG A 381 -9.43 -8.98 -12.37
N GLN A 382 -9.89 -10.19 -12.05
CA GLN A 382 -9.61 -11.38 -12.85
C GLN A 382 -10.14 -11.25 -14.27
N THR A 383 -11.34 -10.69 -14.45
CA THR A 383 -11.89 -10.40 -15.79
C THR A 383 -10.99 -9.44 -16.57
N LYS A 384 -10.52 -8.35 -15.94
CA LYS A 384 -9.58 -7.39 -16.56
C LYS A 384 -8.30 -8.09 -17.02
N VAL A 385 -7.66 -8.87 -16.13
CA VAL A 385 -6.40 -9.55 -16.42
C VAL A 385 -6.55 -10.55 -17.57
N LEU A 386 -7.58 -11.41 -17.54
CA LEU A 386 -7.80 -12.39 -18.61
C LEU A 386 -8.18 -11.73 -19.94
N THR A 387 -8.87 -10.60 -19.90
CA THR A 387 -9.17 -9.80 -21.11
C THR A 387 -7.89 -9.22 -21.70
N ILE A 388 -6.99 -8.67 -20.88
CA ILE A 388 -5.68 -8.17 -21.31
C ILE A 388 -4.83 -9.30 -21.89
N MET A 389 -4.77 -10.46 -21.23
CA MET A 389 -4.09 -11.64 -21.75
C MET A 389 -4.61 -12.02 -23.13
N LYS A 390 -5.94 -12.10 -23.29
CA LYS A 390 -6.59 -12.40 -24.58
C LYS A 390 -6.28 -11.33 -25.65
N GLN A 391 -6.32 -10.04 -25.30
CA GLN A 391 -6.02 -8.93 -26.21
C GLN A 391 -4.55 -8.92 -26.66
N LYS A 392 -3.63 -9.28 -25.76
CA LYS A 392 -2.20 -9.43 -26.04
C LYS A 392 -1.86 -10.76 -26.76
N GLY A 393 -2.86 -11.60 -27.04
CA GLY A 393 -2.66 -12.90 -27.69
C GLY A 393 -1.97 -13.94 -26.81
N LEU A 394 -1.92 -13.72 -25.48
CA LEU A 394 -1.43 -14.71 -24.54
C LEU A 394 -2.42 -15.86 -24.45
N SER A 395 -2.07 -16.97 -25.07
CA SER A 395 -2.82 -18.20 -25.01
C SER A 395 -1.84 -19.36 -24.82
N GLY A 396 -2.18 -20.27 -23.93
CA GLY A 396 -1.34 -21.41 -23.60
C GLY A 396 -2.18 -22.52 -23.00
N LYS A 397 -1.71 -23.76 -23.14
CA LYS A 397 -2.38 -24.93 -22.55
C LYS A 397 -2.52 -24.79 -21.02
N TYR A 398 -1.58 -24.10 -20.39
CA TYR A 398 -1.45 -23.97 -18.94
C TYR A 398 -2.03 -22.66 -18.38
N LEU A 399 -2.66 -21.85 -19.23
CA LEU A 399 -3.37 -20.62 -18.84
C LEU A 399 -4.88 -20.81 -18.99
N PRO A 400 -5.69 -20.22 -18.09
CA PRO A 400 -7.14 -20.25 -18.22
C PRO A 400 -7.58 -19.38 -19.39
N GLN A 401 -8.65 -19.82 -20.05
CA GLN A 401 -9.27 -19.12 -21.16
C GLN A 401 -10.56 -18.45 -20.71
N LEU A 402 -10.71 -17.17 -21.04
CA LEU A 402 -11.94 -16.42 -20.88
C LEU A 402 -12.99 -16.91 -21.88
N SER A 403 -13.99 -17.65 -21.38
CA SER A 403 -15.12 -18.17 -22.18
C SER A 403 -16.21 -17.12 -22.34
N ALA A 404 -16.59 -16.46 -21.24
CA ALA A 404 -17.55 -15.35 -21.24
C ALA A 404 -17.32 -14.47 -20.01
N SER A 405 -17.72 -13.21 -20.08
CA SER A 405 -17.85 -12.32 -18.93
C SER A 405 -18.99 -11.35 -19.18
N GLY A 406 -19.64 -10.88 -18.13
CA GLY A 406 -20.80 -10.02 -18.29
C GLY A 406 -21.51 -9.76 -16.98
N ARG A 407 -22.83 -9.55 -17.08
CA ARG A 407 -23.69 -9.35 -15.93
C ARG A 407 -24.82 -10.37 -15.92
N ILE A 408 -25.23 -10.78 -14.72
CA ILE A 408 -26.38 -11.66 -14.54
C ILE A 408 -27.66 -10.90 -14.91
N ILE A 409 -28.53 -11.56 -15.65
CA ILE A 409 -29.90 -11.12 -15.95
C ILE A 409 -30.89 -12.07 -15.26
N HIS A 410 -32.00 -11.51 -14.78
CA HIS A 410 -33.05 -12.30 -14.14
C HIS A 410 -34.05 -12.79 -15.20
N PRO A 411 -34.73 -13.94 -14.98
CA PRO A 411 -35.80 -14.38 -15.86
C PRO A 411 -36.96 -13.36 -15.86
N GLY A 412 -37.48 -13.04 -17.05
CA GLY A 412 -38.59 -12.09 -17.25
C GLY A 412 -38.18 -10.78 -17.95
N GLN A 413 -39.14 -9.88 -18.16
CA GLN A 413 -38.87 -8.60 -18.85
C GLN A 413 -38.13 -7.63 -17.91
N CYS A 414 -36.83 -7.48 -18.12
CA CYS A 414 -35.99 -6.58 -17.34
C CYS A 414 -36.31 -5.12 -17.67
N ARG A 415 -36.61 -4.31 -16.65
CA ARG A 415 -36.95 -2.86 -16.80
C ARG A 415 -35.70 -1.96 -16.90
N ARG A 416 -34.53 -2.54 -17.13
CA ARG A 416 -33.27 -1.80 -17.21
C ARG A 416 -33.34 -0.80 -18.36
N PRO A 417 -33.14 0.51 -18.12
CA PRO A 417 -33.16 1.49 -19.20
C PRO A 417 -31.97 1.26 -20.13
N SER A 418 -32.17 1.45 -21.44
CA SER A 418 -31.18 1.24 -22.50
C SER A 418 -29.90 2.07 -22.34
N SER A 419 -29.91 3.06 -21.44
CA SER A 419 -28.82 3.95 -21.08
C SER A 419 -27.96 3.44 -19.90
N GLY A 420 -28.09 2.17 -19.49
CA GLY A 420 -27.19 1.56 -18.49
C GLY A 420 -27.57 1.76 -17.03
N GLY A 421 -28.83 2.09 -16.72
CA GLY A 421 -29.33 2.15 -15.33
C GLY A 421 -29.38 0.76 -14.67
N ASN A 422 -29.58 0.70 -13.35
CA ASN A 422 -29.72 -0.57 -12.63
C ASN A 422 -31.19 -1.03 -12.60
N CYS A 423 -31.40 -2.34 -12.59
CA CYS A 423 -32.69 -2.96 -12.31
C CYS A 423 -32.77 -3.24 -10.80
N ASP A 424 -33.97 -3.16 -10.21
CA ASP A 424 -34.18 -3.39 -8.77
C ASP A 424 -34.09 -4.87 -8.36
N HIS A 425 -33.88 -5.79 -9.30
CA HIS A 425 -33.75 -7.21 -8.99
C HIS A 425 -32.36 -7.52 -8.39
N PRO A 426 -32.27 -8.24 -7.25
CA PRO A 426 -31.03 -8.37 -6.46
C PRO A 426 -29.86 -9.04 -7.19
N TRP A 427 -30.15 -9.82 -8.24
CA TRP A 427 -29.14 -10.47 -9.09
C TRP A 427 -28.79 -9.67 -10.35
N CYS A 428 -29.65 -8.72 -10.73
CA CYS A 428 -29.58 -8.14 -12.06
C CYS A 428 -28.51 -7.06 -12.14
N GLY A 429 -27.41 -7.37 -12.81
CA GLY A 429 -26.27 -6.47 -12.88
C GLY A 429 -25.05 -6.95 -12.09
N THR A 430 -25.18 -8.08 -11.37
CA THR A 430 -24.08 -8.75 -10.67
C THR A 430 -23.03 -9.24 -11.67
N PRO A 431 -21.73 -8.94 -11.45
CA PRO A 431 -20.69 -9.36 -12.37
C PRO A 431 -20.45 -10.86 -12.33
N ILE A 432 -20.20 -11.44 -13.50
CA ILE A 432 -19.98 -12.86 -13.69
C ILE A 432 -18.82 -13.08 -14.67
N LEU A 433 -17.97 -14.04 -14.34
CA LEU A 433 -16.82 -14.47 -15.14
C LEU A 433 -16.90 -15.97 -15.37
N VAL A 434 -16.73 -16.41 -16.62
CA VAL A 434 -16.76 -17.82 -17.01
C VAL A 434 -15.43 -18.20 -17.69
N THR A 435 -14.77 -19.21 -17.16
CA THR A 435 -13.45 -19.67 -17.64
C THR A 435 -13.43 -21.18 -17.91
N SER A 436 -12.43 -21.58 -18.68
CA SER A 436 -12.08 -22.98 -18.95
C SER A 436 -10.56 -23.15 -18.95
N PRO A 437 -10.01 -24.34 -18.71
CA PRO A 437 -10.67 -25.61 -18.38
C PRO A 437 -11.13 -25.72 -16.91
N VAL A 438 -11.84 -26.80 -16.59
CA VAL A 438 -12.21 -27.20 -15.22
C VAL A 438 -11.33 -28.39 -14.79
N GLY A 439 -10.93 -28.42 -13.53
CA GLY A 439 -10.09 -29.47 -12.97
C GLY A 439 -10.19 -29.54 -11.45
N GLU A 440 -9.53 -30.53 -10.86
CA GLU A 440 -9.39 -30.72 -9.41
C GLU A 440 -8.26 -29.83 -8.88
N THR A 441 -8.42 -29.16 -7.74
CA THR A 441 -7.37 -28.26 -7.22
C THR A 441 -6.20 -29.07 -6.65
N VAL A 442 -4.98 -28.49 -6.64
CA VAL A 442 -3.84 -29.12 -5.97
C VAL A 442 -4.11 -29.25 -4.46
N ALA A 443 -4.82 -28.31 -3.86
CA ALA A 443 -5.28 -28.42 -2.47
C ALA A 443 -6.09 -29.70 -2.23
N ASP A 444 -7.09 -29.97 -3.08
CA ASP A 444 -7.91 -31.18 -3.01
C ASP A 444 -7.04 -32.43 -3.21
N MET A 445 -6.19 -32.44 -4.24
CA MET A 445 -5.29 -33.57 -4.52
C MET A 445 -4.36 -33.90 -3.36
N VAL A 446 -3.82 -32.88 -2.68
CA VAL A 446 -2.95 -33.07 -1.51
C VAL A 446 -3.76 -33.63 -0.33
N SER A 447 -4.96 -33.10 -0.09
CA SER A 447 -5.84 -33.56 0.98
C SER A 447 -6.31 -35.01 0.80
N GLU A 448 -6.52 -35.43 -0.45
CA GLU A 448 -6.94 -36.78 -0.82
C GLU A 448 -5.76 -37.75 -1.03
N GLY A 449 -4.51 -37.24 -0.97
CA GLY A 449 -3.31 -38.05 -1.16
C GLY A 449 -3.03 -38.44 -2.62
N HIS A 450 -3.60 -37.73 -3.59
CA HIS A 450 -3.45 -37.93 -5.04
C HIS A 450 -2.29 -37.12 -5.66
N PHE A 451 -1.55 -36.33 -4.88
CA PHE A 451 -0.43 -35.53 -5.37
C PHE A 451 0.91 -36.25 -5.15
N GLY A 452 1.40 -36.94 -6.19
CA GLY A 452 2.64 -37.72 -6.16
C GLY A 452 3.85 -37.01 -6.76
N VAL A 453 4.93 -37.77 -6.94
CA VAL A 453 6.20 -37.29 -7.52
C VAL A 453 6.01 -36.77 -8.94
N ASP A 454 5.35 -37.56 -9.79
CA ASP A 454 5.10 -37.21 -11.18
C ASP A 454 4.21 -35.96 -11.31
N GLU A 455 3.20 -35.84 -10.43
CA GLU A 455 2.36 -34.66 -10.31
C GLU A 455 3.18 -33.43 -9.94
N ALA A 456 4.10 -33.53 -8.97
CA ALA A 456 4.94 -32.40 -8.55
C ALA A 456 5.83 -31.87 -9.69
N ILE A 457 6.48 -32.77 -10.45
CA ILE A 457 7.34 -32.38 -11.59
C ILE A 457 6.50 -31.74 -12.70
N ARG A 458 5.35 -32.33 -13.05
CA ARG A 458 4.43 -31.79 -14.05
C ARG A 458 3.84 -30.44 -13.62
N CYS A 459 3.39 -30.34 -12.37
CA CYS A 459 2.83 -29.13 -11.80
C CYS A 459 3.83 -27.98 -11.86
N CYS A 460 5.09 -28.23 -11.48
CA CYS A 460 6.16 -27.24 -11.58
C CYS A 460 6.39 -26.79 -13.03
N HIS A 461 6.53 -27.74 -13.96
CA HIS A 461 6.71 -27.45 -15.40
C HIS A 461 5.57 -26.61 -15.97
N ASP A 462 4.33 -27.00 -15.72
CA ASP A 462 3.15 -26.41 -16.30
C ASP A 462 2.89 -25.00 -15.71
N CYS A 463 3.07 -24.83 -14.40
CA CYS A 463 3.01 -23.52 -13.76
C CYS A 463 4.13 -22.59 -14.27
N LEU A 464 5.37 -23.06 -14.37
CA LEU A 464 6.46 -22.28 -14.96
C LEU A 464 6.19 -21.88 -16.42
N SER A 465 5.51 -22.74 -17.18
CA SER A 465 5.13 -22.43 -18.56
C SER A 465 4.09 -21.30 -18.61
N ALA A 466 3.12 -21.31 -17.70
CA ALA A 466 2.14 -20.24 -17.55
C ALA A 466 2.81 -18.92 -17.12
N LEU A 467 3.69 -18.97 -16.11
CA LEU A 467 4.43 -17.80 -15.61
C LEU A 467 5.35 -17.19 -16.66
N SER A 468 6.07 -18.02 -17.43
CA SER A 468 6.91 -17.56 -18.55
C SER A 468 6.08 -16.77 -19.57
N THR A 469 4.92 -17.31 -19.94
CA THR A 469 3.99 -16.69 -20.91
C THR A 469 3.40 -15.38 -20.39
N ALA A 470 3.08 -15.28 -19.10
CA ALA A 470 2.57 -14.05 -18.49
C ALA A 470 3.67 -12.99 -18.31
N SER A 471 4.85 -13.43 -17.85
CA SER A 471 6.02 -12.58 -17.57
C SER A 471 6.55 -11.90 -18.83
N SER A 472 6.43 -12.50 -20.02
CA SER A 472 6.84 -11.86 -21.28
C SER A 472 6.06 -10.58 -21.59
N GLU A 473 4.89 -10.41 -20.98
CA GLU A 473 4.02 -9.23 -21.11
C GLU A 473 3.96 -8.37 -19.84
N GLY A 474 4.88 -8.62 -18.89
CA GLY A 474 4.99 -7.89 -17.63
C GLY A 474 3.95 -8.27 -16.58
N ILE A 475 3.19 -9.35 -16.79
CA ILE A 475 2.14 -9.79 -15.86
C ILE A 475 2.76 -10.74 -14.83
N ARG A 476 2.59 -10.46 -13.54
CA ARG A 476 2.98 -11.34 -12.43
C ARG A 476 1.75 -11.85 -11.69
N HIS A 477 1.76 -13.11 -11.27
CA HIS A 477 0.59 -13.75 -10.68
C HIS A 477 0.27 -13.22 -9.28
N GLY A 478 1.26 -13.22 -8.38
CA GLY A 478 1.14 -12.60 -7.05
C GLY A 478 0.27 -13.31 -6.02
N ASP A 479 -0.14 -14.54 -6.29
CA ASP A 479 -0.97 -15.37 -5.38
C ASP A 479 -0.91 -16.86 -5.76
N ILE A 480 0.29 -17.43 -5.81
CA ILE A 480 0.49 -18.83 -6.19
C ILE A 480 0.37 -19.69 -4.93
N ARG A 481 -0.68 -20.52 -4.90
CA ARG A 481 -1.02 -21.41 -3.79
C ARG A 481 -1.77 -22.65 -4.29
N PRO A 482 -1.88 -23.74 -3.51
CA PRO A 482 -2.52 -24.99 -3.95
C PRO A 482 -3.95 -24.83 -4.49
N GLU A 483 -4.71 -23.87 -3.98
CA GLU A 483 -6.08 -23.57 -4.37
C GLU A 483 -6.18 -22.89 -5.75
N ASN A 484 -5.09 -22.25 -6.19
CA ASN A 484 -5.00 -21.53 -7.45
C ASN A 484 -4.33 -22.35 -8.56
N VAL A 485 -4.18 -23.66 -8.38
CA VAL A 485 -3.67 -24.57 -9.41
C VAL A 485 -4.63 -25.74 -9.57
N ILE A 486 -5.06 -26.02 -10.79
CA ILE A 486 -5.97 -27.14 -11.10
C ILE A 486 -5.26 -28.20 -11.95
N CYS A 487 -5.55 -29.46 -11.68
CA CYS A 487 -5.20 -30.61 -12.51
C CYS A 487 -6.36 -30.94 -13.45
N VAL A 488 -6.10 -30.84 -14.75
CA VAL A 488 -7.09 -31.10 -15.80
C VAL A 488 -6.81 -32.48 -16.38
N ARG A 489 -7.79 -33.38 -16.23
CA ARG A 489 -7.77 -34.73 -16.82
C ARG A 489 -8.67 -34.71 -18.05
N SER A 490 -8.08 -34.78 -19.24
CA SER A 490 -8.82 -34.78 -20.51
C SER A 490 -8.63 -36.11 -21.23
N GLY A 491 -9.52 -37.09 -20.97
CA GLY A 491 -9.58 -38.36 -21.70
C GLY A 491 -8.23 -39.02 -21.96
N GLU A 492 -7.89 -39.24 -23.24
CA GLU A 492 -6.65 -39.88 -23.69
C GLU A 492 -5.37 -39.04 -23.47
N SER A 493 -5.48 -37.78 -23.07
CA SER A 493 -4.34 -36.91 -22.81
C SER A 493 -3.84 -37.03 -21.38
N ARG A 494 -2.52 -36.96 -21.21
CA ARG A 494 -1.91 -36.89 -19.88
C ARG A 494 -2.45 -35.70 -19.09
N PRO A 495 -2.65 -35.86 -17.77
CA PRO A 495 -3.05 -34.76 -16.91
C PRO A 495 -2.04 -33.62 -17.02
N TYR A 496 -2.55 -32.41 -16.96
CA TYR A 496 -1.74 -31.20 -16.98
C TYR A 496 -2.30 -30.18 -15.99
N PHE A 497 -1.44 -29.29 -15.53
CA PHE A 497 -1.82 -28.28 -14.54
C PHE A 497 -2.08 -26.94 -15.20
N VAL A 498 -3.05 -26.19 -14.66
CA VAL A 498 -3.39 -24.84 -15.11
C VAL A 498 -3.36 -23.92 -13.92
N LEU A 499 -2.63 -22.81 -14.05
CA LEU A 499 -2.54 -21.78 -13.04
C LEU A 499 -3.74 -20.84 -13.17
N ILE A 500 -4.65 -20.86 -12.18
CA ILE A 500 -5.87 -20.03 -12.11
C ILE A 500 -5.72 -18.97 -11.00
N GLY A 501 -6.75 -18.17 -10.70
CA GLY A 501 -6.68 -17.21 -9.59
C GLY A 501 -5.96 -15.88 -9.91
N TRP A 502 -6.00 -15.45 -11.17
CA TRP A 502 -5.35 -14.22 -11.64
C TRP A 502 -5.97 -12.90 -11.12
N GLY A 503 -6.89 -12.96 -10.15
CA GLY A 503 -7.52 -11.77 -9.54
C GLY A 503 -6.53 -10.86 -8.81
N HIS A 504 -5.42 -11.40 -8.31
CA HIS A 504 -4.36 -10.66 -7.62
C HIS A 504 -3.16 -10.30 -8.50
N ALA A 505 -3.26 -10.52 -9.81
CA ALA A 505 -2.14 -10.28 -10.71
C ALA A 505 -1.73 -8.80 -10.77
N ILE A 506 -0.43 -8.58 -10.88
CA ILE A 506 0.20 -7.25 -10.99
C ILE A 506 0.33 -6.92 -12.47
N LEU A 507 -0.34 -5.84 -12.90
CA LEU A 507 -0.28 -5.31 -14.26
C LEU A 507 0.46 -3.95 -14.30
N GLU A 508 0.31 -3.16 -13.23
CA GLU A 508 0.81 -1.80 -13.10
C GLU A 508 1.52 -1.60 -11.75
N ASP A 509 2.43 -0.63 -11.62
CA ASP A 509 3.21 -0.40 -10.38
C ASP A 509 2.39 -0.05 -9.13
N ARG A 510 1.10 0.29 -9.31
CA ARG A 510 0.15 0.59 -8.22
C ARG A 510 -0.49 -0.67 -7.63
N ASP A 511 -0.45 -1.77 -8.35
CA ASP A 511 -1.03 -3.03 -7.93
C ASP A 511 -0.21 -3.66 -6.80
N ARG A 512 -0.88 -4.36 -5.89
CA ARG A 512 -0.25 -5.07 -4.77
C ARG A 512 -0.62 -6.55 -4.79
N PRO A 513 0.31 -7.46 -4.45
CA PRO A 513 0.03 -8.88 -4.42
C PRO A 513 -0.87 -9.24 -3.23
N ALA A 514 -1.46 -10.44 -3.27
CA ALA A 514 -2.06 -11.01 -2.07
C ALA A 514 -0.98 -11.32 -1.04
N MET A 515 -1.27 -11.06 0.24
CA MET A 515 -0.37 -11.38 1.33
C MET A 515 -0.82 -12.69 1.97
N ASN A 516 -0.17 -13.78 1.58
CA ASN A 516 -0.34 -15.10 2.17
C ASN A 516 0.96 -15.47 2.90
N LEU A 517 0.87 -15.64 4.22
CA LEU A 517 2.01 -15.92 5.09
C LEU A 517 2.83 -17.13 4.62
N HIS A 518 2.15 -18.21 4.20
CA HIS A 518 2.79 -19.45 3.82
C HIS A 518 3.36 -19.45 2.40
N PHE A 519 2.73 -18.76 1.46
CA PHE A 519 3.05 -18.89 0.03
C PHE A 519 3.59 -17.63 -0.64
N SER A 520 3.32 -16.42 -0.16
CA SER A 520 3.84 -15.19 -0.78
C SER A 520 5.37 -15.17 -0.75
N SER A 521 6.06 -14.57 -1.72
CA SER A 521 7.53 -14.52 -1.73
C SER A 521 8.10 -13.71 -0.56
N THR A 522 9.38 -13.90 -0.24
CA THR A 522 10.08 -13.13 0.80
C THR A 522 10.04 -11.63 0.49
N TYR A 523 10.22 -11.29 -0.78
CA TYR A 523 10.13 -9.90 -1.25
C TYR A 523 8.70 -9.34 -1.14
N ALA A 524 7.67 -10.16 -1.38
CA ALA A 524 6.28 -9.76 -1.19
C ALA A 524 5.97 -9.47 0.28
N LEU A 525 6.42 -10.34 1.19
CA LEU A 525 6.26 -10.15 2.63
C LEU A 525 6.98 -8.89 3.16
N GLN A 526 8.20 -8.63 2.68
CA GLN A 526 9.01 -7.50 3.15
C GLN A 526 8.58 -6.14 2.56
N GLU A 527 8.34 -6.11 1.25
CA GLU A 527 8.19 -4.85 0.49
C GLU A 527 6.77 -4.60 -0.02
N GLY A 528 5.86 -5.57 0.15
CA GLY A 528 4.50 -5.49 -0.39
C GLY A 528 4.46 -5.43 -1.92
N LYS A 529 5.50 -5.93 -2.59
CA LYS A 529 5.68 -5.89 -4.04
C LYS A 529 6.24 -7.21 -4.54
N LEU A 530 6.11 -7.47 -5.84
CA LEU A 530 6.73 -8.62 -6.48
C LEU A 530 7.99 -8.19 -7.23
N CYS A 531 9.05 -8.99 -7.14
CA CYS A 531 10.19 -8.95 -8.05
C CYS A 531 10.05 -10.02 -9.14
N SER A 532 10.98 -10.06 -10.09
CA SER A 532 10.99 -11.04 -11.19
C SER A 532 11.02 -12.50 -10.76
N ALA A 533 11.58 -12.80 -9.59
CA ALA A 533 11.68 -14.15 -9.04
C ALA A 533 10.56 -14.50 -8.04
N SER A 534 9.70 -13.54 -7.67
CA SER A 534 8.71 -13.74 -6.60
C SER A 534 7.71 -14.86 -6.89
N ASP A 535 7.18 -14.93 -8.12
CA ASP A 535 6.25 -16.01 -8.49
C ASP A 535 6.94 -17.39 -8.48
N ALA A 536 8.23 -17.45 -8.83
CA ALA A 536 9.00 -18.70 -8.77
C ALA A 536 9.27 -19.14 -7.32
N GLU A 537 9.52 -18.20 -6.42
CA GLU A 537 9.67 -18.45 -4.98
C GLU A 537 8.36 -18.98 -4.37
N SER A 538 7.23 -18.34 -4.66
CA SER A 538 5.91 -18.81 -4.23
C SER A 538 5.57 -20.20 -4.77
N LEU A 539 5.96 -20.49 -6.02
CA LEU A 539 5.81 -21.83 -6.59
C LEU A 539 6.64 -22.88 -5.82
N VAL A 540 7.84 -22.54 -5.35
CA VAL A 540 8.65 -23.45 -4.52
C VAL A 540 7.96 -23.73 -3.18
N TYR A 541 7.39 -22.72 -2.52
CA TYR A 541 6.65 -22.92 -1.27
C TYR A 541 5.40 -23.80 -1.45
N MET A 542 4.65 -23.56 -2.53
CA MET A 542 3.51 -24.39 -2.89
C MET A 542 3.93 -25.85 -3.13
N LEU A 543 5.00 -26.08 -3.89
CA LEU A 543 5.52 -27.43 -4.13
C LEU A 543 6.05 -28.09 -2.86
N TYR A 544 6.74 -27.33 -2.00
CA TYR A 544 7.22 -27.83 -0.71
C TYR A 544 6.06 -28.36 0.13
N PHE A 545 4.99 -27.58 0.25
CA PHE A 545 3.77 -27.97 0.93
C PHE A 545 3.10 -29.19 0.30
N ALA A 546 2.87 -29.15 -1.02
CA ALA A 546 2.18 -30.21 -1.74
C ALA A 546 2.93 -31.55 -1.68
N CYS A 547 4.25 -31.53 -1.52
CA CYS A 547 5.08 -32.72 -1.29
C CYS A 547 5.11 -33.18 0.18
N GLY A 548 4.26 -32.63 1.05
CA GLY A 548 4.18 -32.94 2.48
C GLY A 548 5.24 -32.24 3.33
N GLY A 549 5.67 -31.04 2.92
CA GLY A 549 6.45 -30.13 3.75
C GLY A 549 5.57 -29.51 4.83
N ALA A 550 6.12 -29.28 6.02
CA ALA A 550 5.39 -28.69 7.14
C ALA A 550 5.73 -27.21 7.25
N PHE A 551 4.71 -26.35 7.24
CA PHE A 551 4.86 -24.98 7.71
C PHE A 551 4.76 -24.97 9.24
N PRO A 552 5.50 -24.09 9.93
CA PRO A 552 5.25 -23.86 11.35
C PRO A 552 3.89 -23.17 11.54
N ASP A 553 3.33 -23.30 12.74
CA ASP A 553 2.20 -22.46 13.15
C ASP A 553 2.72 -21.03 13.28
N LEU A 554 2.41 -20.20 12.29
CA LEU A 554 2.93 -18.84 12.18
C LEU A 554 1.78 -17.85 12.14
N ASP A 555 1.83 -16.88 13.04
CA ASP A 555 0.83 -15.83 13.26
C ASP A 555 1.37 -14.43 12.87
N SER A 556 2.57 -14.37 12.29
CA SER A 556 3.25 -13.11 11.97
C SER A 556 4.18 -13.21 10.77
N VAL A 557 4.33 -12.09 10.06
CA VAL A 557 5.22 -11.94 8.90
C VAL A 557 6.69 -12.15 9.32
N GLU A 558 7.08 -11.66 10.50
CA GLU A 558 8.45 -11.80 11.02
C GLU A 558 8.79 -13.27 11.29
N GLY A 559 7.84 -14.05 11.83
CA GLY A 559 8.01 -15.48 12.05
C GLY A 559 8.20 -16.25 10.74
N GLU A 560 7.41 -15.93 9.72
CA GLU A 560 7.56 -16.48 8.36
C GLU A 560 8.91 -16.15 7.74
N LEU A 561 9.33 -14.89 7.80
CA LEU A 561 10.63 -14.47 7.26
C LEU A 561 11.79 -15.19 7.96
N GLN A 562 11.71 -15.36 9.29
CA GLN A 562 12.71 -16.10 10.05
C GLN A 562 12.70 -17.60 9.70
N TRP A 563 11.52 -18.19 9.50
CA TRP A 563 11.40 -19.58 9.07
C TRP A 563 12.02 -19.77 7.68
N ARG A 564 11.78 -18.86 6.74
CA ARG A 564 12.34 -18.92 5.38
C ARG A 564 13.85 -18.80 5.39
N GLU A 565 14.39 -17.81 6.10
CA GLU A 565 15.84 -17.64 6.26
C GLU A 565 16.47 -18.92 6.84
N THR A 566 15.85 -19.49 7.86
CA THR A 566 16.32 -20.74 8.50
C THR A 566 16.18 -21.94 7.56
N SER A 567 15.08 -22.05 6.83
CA SER A 567 14.77 -23.19 5.97
C SER A 567 15.63 -23.22 4.70
N TRP A 568 15.87 -22.06 4.09
CA TRP A 568 16.79 -21.91 2.97
C TRP A 568 18.24 -22.19 3.41
N SER A 569 18.70 -21.56 4.50
CA SER A 569 20.08 -21.74 5.00
C SER A 569 20.38 -23.17 5.45
N ARG A 570 19.42 -23.85 6.07
CA ARG A 570 19.54 -25.27 6.48
C ARG A 570 19.20 -26.25 5.35
N ARG A 571 18.86 -25.75 4.17
CA ARG A 571 18.48 -26.53 2.98
C ARG A 571 17.27 -27.46 3.18
N LEU A 572 16.35 -27.13 4.09
CA LEU A 572 15.19 -27.97 4.41
C LEU A 572 14.25 -28.11 3.21
N ILE A 573 14.01 -27.02 2.49
CA ILE A 573 13.15 -26.98 1.30
C ILE A 573 13.78 -27.83 0.19
N GLN A 574 15.07 -27.65 -0.06
CA GLN A 574 15.82 -28.36 -1.09
C GLN A 574 15.98 -29.85 -0.78
N GLN A 575 16.11 -30.23 0.50
CA GLN A 575 16.10 -31.63 0.92
C GLN A 575 14.75 -32.27 0.63
N LYS A 576 13.65 -31.65 1.10
CA LYS A 576 12.30 -32.17 0.90
C LYS A 576 11.94 -32.33 -0.58
N LEU A 577 12.25 -31.33 -1.40
CA LEU A 577 12.02 -31.40 -2.84
C LEU A 577 12.99 -32.35 -3.55
N GLY A 578 14.18 -32.60 -2.97
CA GLY A 578 15.16 -33.55 -3.47
C GLY A 578 14.81 -35.01 -3.22
N ASP A 579 14.12 -35.29 -2.12
CA ASP A 579 13.54 -36.61 -1.84
C ASP A 579 12.47 -36.99 -2.87
N VAL A 580 11.81 -35.98 -3.45
CA VAL A 580 10.85 -36.14 -4.54
C VAL A 580 11.55 -36.26 -5.88
N SER A 581 12.40 -35.29 -6.25
CA SER A 581 13.12 -35.31 -7.52
C SER A 581 14.38 -34.44 -7.52
N THR A 582 15.43 -34.93 -8.16
CA THR A 582 16.69 -34.19 -8.35
C THR A 582 16.49 -32.89 -9.14
N VAL A 583 15.56 -32.85 -10.09
CA VAL A 583 15.28 -31.64 -10.88
C VAL A 583 14.54 -30.57 -10.05
N LEU A 584 13.63 -30.98 -9.15
CA LEU A 584 12.93 -30.07 -8.24
C LEU A 584 13.89 -29.47 -7.22
N LYS A 585 14.78 -30.28 -6.65
CA LYS A 585 15.86 -29.76 -5.80
C LYS A 585 16.75 -28.77 -6.53
N ALA A 586 17.19 -29.10 -7.74
CA ALA A 586 18.02 -28.18 -8.52
C ALA A 586 17.29 -26.87 -8.82
N PHE A 587 15.98 -26.92 -9.08
CA PHE A 587 15.16 -25.74 -9.29
C PHE A 587 15.07 -24.88 -8.03
N ALA A 588 14.83 -25.51 -6.87
CA ALA A 588 14.82 -24.82 -5.58
C ALA A 588 16.20 -24.19 -5.24
N ASP A 589 17.30 -24.91 -5.50
CA ASP A 589 18.67 -24.39 -5.35
C ASP A 589 18.90 -23.15 -6.24
N TYR A 590 18.29 -23.09 -7.42
CA TYR A 590 18.39 -21.92 -8.30
C TYR A 590 17.51 -20.76 -7.84
N VAL A 591 16.27 -21.02 -7.45
CA VAL A 591 15.37 -19.98 -6.93
C VAL A 591 15.95 -19.36 -5.65
N ASP A 592 16.53 -20.15 -4.75
CA ASP A 592 17.25 -19.68 -3.56
C ASP A 592 18.33 -18.64 -3.90
N SER A 593 19.08 -18.87 -4.98
CA SER A 593 20.10 -17.91 -5.45
C SER A 593 19.55 -16.58 -5.99
N LEU A 594 18.24 -16.54 -6.29
CA LEU A 594 17.55 -15.36 -6.79
C LEU A 594 16.71 -14.65 -5.72
N CYS A 595 16.40 -15.31 -4.60
CA CYS A 595 15.59 -14.77 -3.52
C CYS A 595 16.13 -13.40 -3.06
N GLY A 596 15.26 -12.39 -3.01
CA GLY A 596 15.63 -11.02 -2.62
C GLY A 596 16.50 -10.25 -3.64
N THR A 597 16.76 -10.81 -4.82
CA THR A 597 17.52 -10.14 -5.89
C THR A 597 16.60 -9.62 -7.00
N PRO A 598 17.02 -8.60 -7.76
CA PRO A 598 16.28 -8.12 -8.93
C PRO A 598 16.55 -8.95 -10.20
N TYR A 599 17.29 -10.07 -10.11
CA TYR A 599 17.69 -10.83 -11.28
C TYR A 599 16.49 -11.56 -11.91
N PRO A 600 16.38 -11.59 -13.25
CA PRO A 600 15.30 -12.28 -13.94
C PRO A 600 15.45 -13.80 -13.87
N MET A 601 14.30 -14.49 -13.85
CA MET A 601 14.21 -15.95 -13.96
C MET A 601 14.56 -16.40 -15.39
N ASP A 602 15.41 -17.42 -15.53
CA ASP A 602 15.66 -18.10 -16.81
C ASP A 602 14.66 -19.24 -17.02
N TYR A 603 13.45 -18.90 -17.46
CA TYR A 603 12.38 -19.87 -17.69
C TYR A 603 12.78 -20.94 -18.73
N ASP A 604 13.49 -20.57 -19.79
CA ASP A 604 13.81 -21.47 -20.91
C ASP A 604 14.74 -22.62 -20.52
N ILE A 605 15.70 -22.37 -19.63
CA ILE A 605 16.56 -23.44 -19.10
C ILE A 605 15.74 -24.41 -18.26
N TRP A 606 14.88 -23.91 -17.37
CA TRP A 606 14.12 -24.76 -16.45
C TRP A 606 13.02 -25.55 -17.15
N LEU A 607 12.28 -24.93 -18.07
CA LEU A 607 11.28 -25.62 -18.88
C LEU A 607 11.91 -26.78 -19.68
N ARG A 608 13.10 -26.59 -20.25
CA ARG A 608 13.82 -27.68 -20.93
C ARG A 608 14.24 -28.80 -19.99
N ARG A 609 14.73 -28.48 -18.79
CA ARG A 609 15.14 -29.47 -17.78
C ARG A 609 13.96 -30.30 -17.29
N PHE A 610 12.86 -29.66 -16.92
CA PHE A 610 11.66 -30.36 -16.49
C PHE A 610 11.05 -31.22 -17.61
N LYS A 611 10.96 -30.69 -18.84
CA LYS A 611 10.48 -31.45 -20.00
C LYS A 611 11.31 -32.71 -20.27
N ARG A 612 12.61 -32.66 -20.01
CA ARG A 612 13.49 -33.83 -20.13
C ARG A 612 13.21 -34.86 -19.03
N SER A 613 13.06 -34.43 -17.78
CA SER A 613 12.68 -35.30 -16.66
C SER A 613 11.35 -36.02 -16.90
N ILE A 614 10.34 -35.30 -17.40
CA ILE A 614 9.00 -35.85 -17.72
C ILE A 614 9.08 -36.92 -18.83
N ARG A 615 10.09 -36.86 -19.72
CA ARG A 615 10.27 -37.82 -20.82
C ARG A 615 11.23 -38.97 -20.48
N GLU A 616 12.16 -38.79 -19.55
CA GLU A 616 13.14 -39.83 -19.19
C GLU A 616 12.49 -40.97 -18.38
N GLU A 617 11.40 -40.71 -17.66
CA GLU A 617 10.60 -41.75 -16.97
C GLU A 617 9.73 -42.59 -17.93
N ASP A 618 9.49 -42.14 -19.17
CA ASP A 618 8.76 -42.89 -20.21
C ASP A 618 9.59 -44.01 -20.86
N HIS A 619 10.91 -44.01 -20.66
CA HIS A 619 11.79 -45.09 -21.08
C HIS A 619 12.23 -45.93 -19.88
N GLY A 620 11.26 -46.40 -19.09
CA GLY A 620 11.45 -47.62 -18.32
C GLY A 620 11.89 -48.71 -19.28
N LYS A 621 13.08 -49.29 -19.05
CA LYS A 621 13.63 -50.40 -19.83
C LYS A 621 12.55 -51.46 -20.07
N GLU A 622 12.08 -51.60 -21.31
CA GLU A 622 11.59 -52.89 -21.78
C GLU A 622 12.78 -53.84 -21.68
N ILE A 623 12.79 -54.64 -20.61
CA ILE A 623 13.60 -55.85 -20.58
C ILE A 623 12.93 -56.77 -21.57
N ASP A 624 13.51 -56.84 -22.76
CA ASP A 624 13.18 -57.82 -23.77
C ASP A 624 13.49 -59.20 -23.18
N ALA A 625 12.49 -59.81 -22.55
CA ALA A 625 12.54 -61.18 -22.07
C ALA A 625 12.15 -62.11 -23.23
N SER A 626 13.02 -62.21 -24.23
CA SER A 626 12.97 -63.31 -25.19
C SER A 626 14.35 -63.67 -25.74
N VAL A 627 14.73 -64.91 -25.41
CA VAL A 627 15.81 -65.79 -25.90
C VAL A 627 17.17 -65.66 -25.22
#